data_AF-A0A6I4THC7-F1
#
_entry.id   AF-A0A6I4THC7-F1
#
_cell.length_a   1.000
_cell.length_b   1.000
_cell.length_c   1.000
_cell.angle_alpha   90.00
_cell.angle_beta   90.00
_cell.angle_gamma   90.00
#
_symmetry.space_group_name_H-M   'P 1'
#
loop_
_entity.id
_entity.type
_entity.pdbx_description
1 polymer ?
#
loop_
_entity_poly.entity_id
_entity_poly.type
_entity_poly.pdbx_seq_one_letter_code
_entity_poly.pdbx_strand_id
1 'polypeptide(L)'
;MGAGPLLRACRVGRRGVNPGPDPVTGWLILDKPRGMGSTQAVAAVKRVLRAAGHGKVKIGHGGTLDPLAEGVLPIALGEATKLAGRMLDASKVYDFTIRFGAETDTLDTEGTVVERCERLPTLAEVEAVLPRFTGAIEQVPPAYSALKVDGKRAYDRARAGETVELATRKVTVLALSVLPGAHSSTLPRHEVTLRAHVSKGTYIRSLARDIARALETCGHVTYLRRTQAGPFAADQAISLDLLEQIGKGAALQDHLLPLEAGLDGIPALDLDRTHAQAARQGRVLSDQALPDGLFLARHAGIPVALMESIGGTAKVVRGFTHPLDTAKDDDT
;
A
#
# COMPACT_ATOMS: atom_id res chain seq x y z
N MET A 1 15.27 49.66 -9.20
CA MET A 1 16.40 49.04 -8.48
C MET A 1 16.21 49.32 -6.99
N GLY A 2 15.88 48.31 -6.20
CA GLY A 2 15.64 48.47 -4.77
C GLY A 2 15.48 47.10 -4.12
N ALA A 3 16.61 46.49 -3.77
CA ALA A 3 16.66 45.27 -2.97
C ALA A 3 17.05 45.67 -1.55
N GLY A 4 16.17 45.38 -0.58
CA GLY A 4 16.44 45.52 0.85
C GLY A 4 17.41 44.43 1.35
N PRO A 5 18.06 44.63 2.51
CA PRO A 5 19.16 43.78 2.95
C PRO A 5 18.66 42.44 3.50
N LEU A 6 19.22 41.35 2.95
CA LEU A 6 19.10 39.99 3.44
C LEU A 6 19.78 39.85 4.81
N LEU A 7 19.01 39.43 5.82
CA LEU A 7 19.52 38.99 7.12
C LEU A 7 20.50 37.82 6.95
N ARG A 8 21.78 38.07 7.27
CA ARG A 8 22.81 37.03 7.40
C ARG A 8 22.53 36.21 8.65
N ALA A 9 22.19 34.93 8.47
CA ALA A 9 22.19 33.95 9.55
C ALA A 9 23.62 33.76 10.09
N CYS A 10 23.78 33.96 11.40
CA CYS A 10 25.02 33.81 12.12
C CYS A 10 25.45 32.33 12.13
N ARG A 11 26.63 32.01 11.56
CA ARG A 11 27.21 30.65 11.62
C ARG A 11 27.92 30.48 12.96
N VAL A 12 27.30 29.77 13.89
CA VAL A 12 27.98 29.21 15.06
C VAL A 12 28.75 27.97 14.60
N GLY A 13 30.07 27.98 14.78
CA GLY A 13 30.95 26.86 14.45
C GLY A 13 30.65 25.64 15.33
N ARG A 14 30.27 24.52 14.70
CA ARG A 14 30.18 23.21 15.36
C ARG A 14 31.47 22.42 15.12
N ARG A 15 32.12 22.01 16.22
CA ARG A 15 33.21 21.03 16.21
C ARG A 15 32.69 19.70 15.64
N GLY A 16 33.56 19.03 14.90
CA GLY A 16 33.26 17.82 14.14
C GLY A 16 32.77 16.66 15.01
N VAL A 17 31.48 16.38 14.89
CA VAL A 17 30.95 15.02 14.86
C VAL A 17 30.33 14.91 13.48
N ASN A 18 30.83 14.01 12.64
CA ASN A 18 30.22 13.74 11.35
C ASN A 18 28.94 12.94 11.68
N PRO A 19 27.73 13.54 11.67
CA PRO A 19 26.54 12.73 11.86
C PRO A 19 26.48 11.84 10.62
N GLY A 20 26.32 10.53 10.81
CA GLY A 20 25.97 9.67 9.68
C GLY A 20 24.73 10.25 8.96
N PRO A 21 24.48 9.86 7.70
CA PRO A 21 23.31 10.35 6.98
C PRO A 21 22.06 10.15 7.84
N ASP A 22 21.18 11.16 7.88
CA ASP A 22 19.91 11.08 8.61
C ASP A 22 19.20 9.77 8.26
N PRO A 23 18.65 9.04 9.24
CA PRO A 23 18.04 7.75 8.98
C PRO A 23 16.86 7.89 8.02
N VAL A 24 16.98 7.22 6.89
CA VAL A 24 16.00 7.21 5.80
C VAL A 24 14.63 6.78 6.33
N THR A 25 13.69 7.72 6.30
CA THR A 25 12.30 7.53 6.75
C THR A 25 11.35 8.10 5.72
N GLY A 26 10.38 7.31 5.29
CA GLY A 26 9.36 7.75 4.34
C GLY A 26 8.75 6.61 3.53
N TRP A 27 8.02 6.97 2.48
CA TRP A 27 7.41 6.05 1.54
C TRP A 27 8.03 6.18 0.16
N LEU A 28 8.51 5.06 -0.36
CA LEU A 28 8.92 4.93 -1.74
C LEU A 28 7.83 4.17 -2.48
N ILE A 29 7.19 4.80 -3.46
CA ILE A 29 6.09 4.18 -4.19
C ILE A 29 6.68 3.50 -5.42
N LEU A 30 6.68 2.17 -5.46
CA LEU A 30 7.24 1.42 -6.57
C LEU A 30 6.14 1.04 -7.56
N ASP A 31 6.36 1.28 -8.85
CA ASP A 31 5.61 0.62 -9.91
C ASP A 31 6.23 -0.79 -10.10
N LYS A 32 5.64 -1.76 -9.41
CA LYS A 32 6.13 -3.14 -9.41
C LYS A 32 5.82 -3.76 -10.78
N PRO A 33 6.82 -4.23 -11.55
CA PRO A 33 6.55 -4.85 -12.83
C PRO A 33 5.90 -6.22 -12.66
N ARG A 34 5.25 -6.69 -13.74
CA ARG A 34 4.75 -8.06 -13.87
C ARG A 34 5.90 -9.07 -13.73
N GLY A 35 5.62 -10.20 -13.08
CA GLY A 35 6.57 -11.29 -12.80
C GLY A 35 7.40 -11.10 -11.54
N MET A 36 7.48 -9.88 -10.98
CA MET A 36 8.19 -9.63 -9.72
C MET A 36 7.28 -9.83 -8.50
N GLY A 37 7.71 -10.61 -7.51
CA GLY A 37 7.02 -10.72 -6.23
C GLY A 37 7.27 -9.51 -5.31
N SER A 38 6.33 -9.21 -4.41
CA SER A 38 6.44 -8.06 -3.49
C SER A 38 7.66 -8.14 -2.54
N THR A 39 8.04 -9.34 -2.09
CA THR A 39 9.25 -9.54 -1.29
C THR A 39 10.53 -9.29 -2.11
N GLN A 40 10.51 -9.62 -3.41
CA GLN A 40 11.63 -9.34 -4.30
C GLN A 40 11.77 -7.83 -4.52
N ALA A 41 10.66 -7.09 -4.64
CA ALA A 41 10.68 -5.63 -4.69
C ALA A 41 11.31 -5.01 -3.43
N VAL A 42 10.92 -5.49 -2.23
CA VAL A 42 11.56 -5.06 -0.96
C VAL A 42 13.06 -5.36 -0.97
N ALA A 43 13.48 -6.53 -1.45
CA ALA A 43 14.88 -6.90 -1.55
C ALA A 43 15.66 -6.01 -2.54
N ALA A 44 15.03 -5.62 -3.67
CA ALA A 44 15.62 -4.71 -4.64
C ALA A 44 15.87 -3.32 -4.04
N VAL A 45 14.87 -2.75 -3.35
CA VAL A 45 15.01 -1.45 -2.65
C VAL A 45 16.11 -1.54 -1.58
N LYS A 46 16.15 -2.62 -0.81
CA LYS A 46 17.21 -2.85 0.20
C LYS A 46 18.61 -2.87 -0.41
N ARG A 47 18.78 -3.50 -1.56
CA ARG A 47 20.06 -3.56 -2.29
C ARG A 47 20.46 -2.17 -2.78
N VAL A 48 19.52 -1.42 -3.35
CA VAL A 48 19.76 -0.06 -3.86
C VAL A 48 20.14 0.91 -2.74
N LEU A 49 19.43 0.90 -1.61
CA LEU A 49 19.76 1.78 -0.48
C LEU A 49 21.15 1.48 0.11
N ARG A 50 21.58 0.21 0.09
CA ARG A 50 22.95 -0.15 0.48
C ARG A 50 23.99 0.36 -0.50
N ALA A 51 23.73 0.24 -1.80
CA ALA A 51 24.62 0.76 -2.84
C ALA A 51 24.76 2.28 -2.78
N ALA A 52 23.66 2.99 -2.46
CA ALA A 52 23.63 4.43 -2.26
C ALA A 52 24.21 4.90 -0.90
N GLY A 53 24.76 4.01 -0.07
CA GLY A 53 25.44 4.37 1.17
C GLY A 53 24.54 4.60 2.40
N HIS A 54 23.24 4.30 2.33
CA HIS A 54 22.31 4.48 3.47
C HIS A 54 22.38 3.38 4.55
N GLY A 55 23.29 2.40 4.41
CA GLY A 55 23.49 1.36 5.40
C GLY A 55 22.29 0.40 5.59
N LYS A 56 22.02 -0.01 6.83
CA LYS A 56 20.92 -0.92 7.17
C LYS A 56 19.64 -0.14 7.46
N VAL A 57 18.78 0.01 6.46
CA VAL A 57 17.45 0.61 6.61
C VAL A 57 16.40 -0.48 6.90
N LYS A 58 15.47 -0.21 7.82
CA LYS A 58 14.29 -1.07 8.05
C LYS A 58 13.29 -0.85 6.91
N ILE A 59 12.82 -1.92 6.28
CA ILE A 59 11.98 -1.84 5.08
C ILE A 59 10.81 -2.81 5.19
N GLY A 60 9.63 -2.38 4.76
CA GLY A 60 8.44 -3.22 4.62
C GLY A 60 7.60 -2.74 3.43
N HIS A 61 6.51 -3.45 3.12
CA HIS A 61 5.57 -3.03 2.07
C HIS A 61 4.15 -2.84 2.62
N GLY A 62 3.40 -1.95 1.99
CA GLY A 62 2.03 -1.58 2.38
C GLY A 62 0.93 -2.54 1.92
N GLY A 63 1.27 -3.58 1.15
CA GLY A 63 0.32 -4.63 0.77
C GLY A 63 0.78 -5.46 -0.40
N THR A 64 0.75 -6.77 -0.23
CA THR A 64 1.21 -7.75 -1.22
C THR A 64 0.46 -7.58 -2.54
N LEU A 65 1.21 -7.59 -3.64
CA LEU A 65 0.75 -7.85 -5.00
C LEU A 65 1.25 -9.22 -5.44
N ASP A 66 0.37 -9.96 -6.11
CA ASP A 66 0.69 -11.21 -6.77
C ASP A 66 1.76 -10.97 -7.87
N PRO A 67 2.60 -11.97 -8.21
CA PRO A 67 3.60 -11.83 -9.27
C PRO A 67 3.02 -11.38 -10.61
N LEU A 68 1.86 -11.92 -11.01
CA LEU A 68 1.17 -11.52 -12.25
C LEU A 68 0.69 -10.07 -12.27
N ALA A 69 0.50 -9.47 -11.09
CA ALA A 69 -0.03 -8.13 -10.96
C ALA A 69 1.08 -7.11 -11.19
N GLU A 70 0.75 -5.93 -11.66
CA GLU A 70 1.68 -4.81 -11.75
C GLU A 70 1.13 -3.57 -11.01
N GLY A 71 1.91 -2.49 -10.96
CA GLY A 71 1.45 -1.22 -10.42
C GLY A 71 1.91 -0.94 -8.99
N VAL A 72 1.17 -0.05 -8.34
CA VAL A 72 1.54 0.65 -7.11
C VAL A 72 1.82 -0.32 -5.96
N LEU A 73 3.06 -0.32 -5.47
CA LEU A 73 3.50 -1.01 -4.27
C LEU A 73 4.17 -0.01 -3.32
N PRO A 74 3.46 0.44 -2.27
CA PRO A 74 4.06 1.31 -1.26
C PRO A 74 5.15 0.56 -0.49
N ILE A 75 6.37 1.08 -0.50
CA ILE A 75 7.51 0.56 0.27
C ILE A 75 7.79 1.54 1.41
N ALA A 76 7.64 1.06 2.64
CA ALA A 76 7.88 1.84 3.84
C ALA A 76 9.35 1.72 4.26
N LEU A 77 10.01 2.86 4.49
CA LEU A 77 11.41 2.96 4.95
C LEU A 77 11.47 3.54 6.36
N GLY A 78 12.35 2.99 7.20
CA GLY A 78 12.61 3.48 8.55
C GLY A 78 11.35 3.49 9.42
N GLU A 79 11.02 4.65 9.98
CA GLU A 79 9.88 4.82 10.88
C GLU A 79 8.53 4.63 10.16
N ALA A 80 8.44 4.87 8.85
CA ALA A 80 7.23 4.62 8.09
C ALA A 80 6.81 3.14 8.11
N THR A 81 7.73 2.20 8.40
CA THR A 81 7.39 0.78 8.56
C THR A 81 6.40 0.53 9.70
N LYS A 82 6.32 1.43 10.68
CA LYS A 82 5.32 1.38 11.76
C LYS A 82 3.89 1.62 11.24
N LEU A 83 3.75 2.21 10.05
CA LEU A 83 2.47 2.51 9.40
C LEU A 83 2.04 1.48 8.35
N ALA A 84 2.90 0.48 8.04
CA ALA A 84 2.60 -0.53 7.02
C ALA A 84 1.27 -1.27 7.30
N GLY A 85 0.94 -1.52 8.58
CA GLY A 85 -0.33 -2.13 8.98
C GLY A 85 -1.56 -1.33 8.55
N ARG A 86 -1.52 0.02 8.64
CA ARG A 86 -2.62 0.87 8.18
C ARG A 86 -2.77 0.82 6.66
N MET A 87 -1.66 0.73 5.94
CA MET A 87 -1.70 0.60 4.48
C MET A 87 -2.33 -0.75 4.04
N LEU A 88 -2.11 -1.82 4.81
CA LEU A 88 -2.81 -3.09 4.61
C LEU A 88 -4.33 -2.94 4.75
N ASP A 89 -4.78 -2.01 5.59
CA ASP A 89 -6.19 -1.74 5.85
C ASP A 89 -6.83 -0.73 4.89
N ALA A 90 -6.03 0.05 4.15
CA ALA A 90 -6.53 1.07 3.22
C ALA A 90 -7.39 0.48 2.08
N SER A 91 -8.16 1.31 1.37
CA SER A 91 -8.79 0.89 0.11
C SER A 91 -7.75 0.81 -1.02
N LYS A 92 -8.08 0.09 -2.08
CA LYS A 92 -7.21 -0.12 -3.24
C LYS A 92 -8.02 0.01 -4.53
N VAL A 93 -7.40 0.53 -5.58
CA VAL A 93 -8.00 0.60 -6.92
C VAL A 93 -7.22 -0.29 -7.86
N TYR A 94 -7.94 -1.11 -8.61
CA TYR A 94 -7.38 -2.05 -9.57
C TYR A 94 -8.04 -1.89 -10.93
N ASP A 95 -7.23 -1.97 -11.97
CA ASP A 95 -7.67 -2.24 -13.33
C ASP A 95 -7.34 -3.70 -13.65
N PHE A 96 -8.30 -4.47 -14.14
CA PHE A 96 -8.12 -5.89 -14.39
C PHE A 96 -8.95 -6.39 -15.56
N THR A 97 -8.42 -7.37 -16.29
CA THR A 97 -9.12 -7.99 -17.42
C THR A 97 -9.59 -9.37 -17.05
N ILE A 98 -10.87 -9.64 -17.27
CA ILE A 98 -11.47 -10.97 -17.18
C ILE A 98 -11.48 -11.56 -18.59
N ARG A 99 -10.95 -12.78 -18.74
CA ARG A 99 -11.17 -13.62 -19.91
C ARG A 99 -12.27 -14.63 -19.63
N PHE A 100 -13.33 -14.62 -20.42
CA PHE A 100 -14.46 -15.55 -20.31
C PHE A 100 -14.25 -16.83 -21.13
N GLY A 101 -14.93 -17.91 -20.74
CA GLY A 101 -14.93 -19.21 -21.41
C GLY A 101 -13.90 -20.22 -20.89
N ALA A 102 -13.07 -19.84 -19.91
CA ALA A 102 -12.17 -20.77 -19.23
C ALA A 102 -11.88 -20.33 -17.78
N GLU A 103 -11.92 -21.27 -16.84
CA GLU A 103 -11.43 -21.09 -15.46
C GLU A 103 -10.07 -21.79 -15.30
N THR A 104 -9.16 -21.19 -14.54
CA THR A 104 -7.90 -21.80 -14.14
C THR A 104 -7.88 -22.07 -12.64
N ASP A 105 -7.10 -23.06 -12.20
CA ASP A 105 -6.93 -23.40 -10.77
C ASP A 105 -6.42 -22.22 -9.91
N THR A 106 -5.62 -21.33 -10.47
CA THR A 106 -5.13 -20.10 -9.81
C THR A 106 -6.04 -18.89 -10.02
N LEU A 107 -7.08 -19.00 -10.86
CA LEU A 107 -7.96 -17.91 -11.32
C LEU A 107 -7.21 -16.76 -12.04
N ASP A 108 -6.05 -17.08 -12.60
CA ASP A 108 -5.23 -16.19 -13.41
C ASP A 108 -4.45 -16.97 -14.49
N THR A 109 -3.59 -16.28 -15.24
CA THR A 109 -2.79 -16.87 -16.33
C THR A 109 -1.64 -17.77 -15.88
N GLU A 110 -1.31 -17.83 -14.59
CA GLU A 110 -0.22 -18.68 -14.08
C GLU A 110 -0.67 -20.13 -13.86
N GLY A 111 -1.99 -20.37 -13.87
CA GLY A 111 -2.60 -21.66 -13.59
C GLY A 111 -2.89 -22.53 -14.81
N THR A 112 -3.40 -23.73 -14.55
CA THR A 112 -3.87 -24.65 -15.58
C THR A 112 -5.38 -24.55 -15.75
N VAL A 113 -5.88 -24.74 -16.98
CA VAL A 113 -7.33 -24.68 -17.26
C VAL A 113 -8.01 -25.88 -16.61
N VAL A 114 -8.98 -25.61 -15.74
CA VAL A 114 -9.78 -26.63 -15.01
C VAL A 114 -11.22 -26.71 -15.49
N GLU A 115 -11.72 -25.65 -16.13
CA GLU A 115 -13.09 -25.59 -16.65
C GLU A 115 -13.13 -24.83 -17.99
N ARG A 116 -14.04 -25.23 -18.88
CA ARG A 116 -14.31 -24.54 -20.15
C ARG A 116 -15.81 -24.36 -20.33
N CYS A 117 -16.20 -23.19 -20.80
CA CYS A 117 -17.59 -22.81 -21.00
C CYS A 117 -17.76 -22.24 -22.40
N GLU A 118 -18.84 -22.63 -23.09
CA GLU A 118 -19.11 -22.17 -24.45
C GLU A 118 -19.77 -20.78 -24.47
N ARG A 119 -20.51 -20.43 -23.40
CA ARG A 119 -21.20 -19.14 -23.27
C ARG A 119 -20.18 -18.01 -23.12
N LEU A 120 -20.23 -17.03 -24.01
CA LEU A 120 -19.44 -15.81 -23.96
C LEU A 120 -20.37 -14.60 -23.79
N PRO A 121 -20.28 -13.85 -22.67
CA PRO A 121 -21.15 -12.72 -22.43
C PRO A 121 -20.80 -11.54 -23.34
N THR A 122 -21.82 -10.79 -23.74
CA THR A 122 -21.69 -9.49 -24.37
C THR A 122 -21.26 -8.43 -23.35
N LEU A 123 -20.71 -7.31 -23.83
CA LEU A 123 -20.35 -6.19 -22.96
C LEU A 123 -21.55 -5.67 -22.16
N ALA A 124 -22.72 -5.55 -22.81
CA ALA A 124 -23.95 -5.08 -22.15
C ALA A 124 -24.39 -6.01 -21.01
N GLU A 125 -24.23 -7.33 -21.15
CA GLU A 125 -24.51 -8.28 -20.06
C GLU A 125 -23.52 -8.12 -18.91
N VAL A 126 -22.22 -7.92 -19.22
CA VAL A 126 -21.21 -7.65 -18.18
C VAL A 126 -21.55 -6.37 -17.43
N GLU A 127 -21.85 -5.27 -18.13
CA GLU A 127 -22.26 -4.00 -17.51
C GLU A 127 -23.50 -4.16 -16.62
N ALA A 128 -24.50 -4.92 -17.09
CA ALA A 128 -25.73 -5.17 -16.34
C ALA A 128 -25.52 -6.00 -15.06
N VAL A 129 -24.46 -6.81 -14.97
CA VAL A 129 -24.19 -7.64 -13.77
C VAL A 129 -23.38 -6.91 -12.70
N LEU A 130 -22.57 -5.90 -13.06
CA LEU A 130 -21.67 -5.21 -12.13
C LEU A 130 -22.36 -4.63 -10.87
N PRO A 131 -23.59 -4.07 -10.93
CA PRO A 131 -24.26 -3.57 -9.73
C PRO A 131 -24.45 -4.62 -8.62
N ARG A 132 -24.56 -5.92 -8.98
CA ARG A 132 -24.68 -7.01 -8.00
C ARG A 132 -23.42 -7.21 -7.16
N PHE A 133 -22.28 -6.75 -7.66
CA PHE A 133 -20.97 -6.87 -7.02
C PHE A 133 -20.50 -5.57 -6.38
N THR A 134 -21.31 -4.50 -6.42
CA THR A 134 -21.00 -3.21 -5.77
C THR A 134 -21.67 -3.15 -4.40
N GLY A 135 -20.94 -2.67 -3.39
CA GLY A 135 -21.35 -2.68 -1.99
C GLY A 135 -20.72 -3.82 -1.19
N ALA A 136 -21.38 -4.21 -0.10
CA ALA A 136 -20.92 -5.30 0.76
C ALA A 136 -21.22 -6.66 0.11
N ILE A 137 -20.20 -7.47 -0.09
CA ILE A 137 -20.31 -8.80 -0.68
C ILE A 137 -19.57 -9.84 0.18
N GLU A 138 -19.95 -11.09 -0.05
CA GLU A 138 -19.27 -12.24 0.50
C GLU A 138 -18.42 -12.92 -0.58
N GLN A 139 -17.14 -13.13 -0.28
CA GLN A 139 -16.17 -13.67 -1.23
C GLN A 139 -15.42 -14.86 -0.63
N VAL A 140 -15.35 -15.95 -1.39
CA VAL A 140 -14.41 -17.05 -1.11
C VAL A 140 -13.05 -16.69 -1.72
N PRO A 141 -11.99 -16.55 -0.90
CA PRO A 141 -10.64 -16.28 -1.42
C PRO A 141 -10.14 -17.39 -2.35
N PRO A 142 -9.17 -17.11 -3.24
CA PRO A 142 -8.57 -18.15 -4.07
C PRO A 142 -7.73 -19.12 -3.21
N ALA A 143 -7.71 -20.40 -3.60
CA ALA A 143 -6.87 -21.42 -2.95
C ALA A 143 -5.39 -20.99 -2.90
N TYR A 144 -4.90 -20.37 -3.99
CA TYR A 144 -3.57 -19.77 -4.09
C TYR A 144 -3.55 -18.36 -3.47
N SER A 145 -3.69 -18.29 -2.15
CA SER A 145 -3.61 -17.06 -1.36
C SER A 145 -2.63 -17.16 -0.19
N ALA A 146 -2.18 -16.01 0.32
CA ALA A 146 -1.30 -15.93 1.49
C ALA A 146 -2.02 -16.21 2.82
N LEU A 147 -3.32 -16.53 2.81
CA LEU A 147 -4.09 -16.83 4.01
C LEU A 147 -3.54 -18.07 4.69
N LYS A 148 -3.60 -18.10 6.02
CA LYS A 148 -3.23 -19.30 6.78
C LYS A 148 -4.48 -20.12 7.10
N VAL A 149 -4.41 -21.42 6.85
CA VAL A 149 -5.37 -22.45 7.27
C VAL A 149 -4.58 -23.42 8.15
N ASP A 150 -5.01 -23.59 9.41
CA ASP A 150 -4.33 -24.42 10.41
C ASP A 150 -2.83 -24.09 10.58
N GLY A 151 -2.51 -22.79 10.56
CA GLY A 151 -1.15 -22.27 10.74
C GLY A 151 -0.24 -22.32 9.49
N LYS A 152 -0.62 -23.04 8.43
CA LYS A 152 0.09 -23.12 7.14
C LYS A 152 -0.57 -22.22 6.09
N ARG A 153 0.19 -21.67 5.13
CA ARG A 153 -0.41 -20.84 4.07
C ARG A 153 -1.21 -21.71 3.10
N ALA A 154 -2.38 -21.24 2.68
CA ALA A 154 -3.26 -21.89 1.72
C ALA A 154 -2.53 -22.19 0.41
N TYR A 155 -1.74 -21.22 -0.07
CA TYR A 155 -0.86 -21.40 -1.23
C TYR A 155 0.12 -22.58 -1.10
N ASP A 156 0.75 -22.76 0.07
CA ASP A 156 1.73 -23.85 0.27
C ASP A 156 1.02 -25.22 0.20
N ARG A 157 -0.22 -25.29 0.70
CA ARG A 157 -1.07 -26.49 0.67
C ARG A 157 -1.62 -26.79 -0.72
N ALA A 158 -2.11 -25.77 -1.43
CA ALA A 158 -2.61 -25.91 -2.80
C ALA A 158 -1.50 -26.43 -3.74
N ARG A 159 -0.26 -25.96 -3.57
CA ARG A 159 0.91 -26.50 -4.30
C ARG A 159 1.26 -27.94 -3.96
N ALA A 160 0.91 -28.41 -2.76
CA ALA A 160 1.05 -29.80 -2.37
C ALA A 160 -0.09 -30.70 -2.90
N GLY A 161 -1.02 -30.14 -3.69
CA GLY A 161 -2.18 -30.86 -4.24
C GLY A 161 -3.32 -31.06 -3.23
N GLU A 162 -3.25 -30.42 -2.05
CA GLU A 162 -4.32 -30.49 -1.06
C GLU A 162 -5.50 -29.60 -1.47
N THR A 163 -6.73 -30.11 -1.33
CA THR A 163 -7.93 -29.28 -1.44
C THR A 163 -8.02 -28.38 -0.21
N VAL A 164 -8.01 -27.06 -0.43
CA VAL A 164 -8.11 -26.07 0.65
C VAL A 164 -9.49 -25.44 0.61
N GLU A 165 -10.34 -25.81 1.56
CA GLU A 165 -11.60 -25.09 1.79
C GLU A 165 -11.31 -23.79 2.53
N LEU A 166 -11.64 -22.66 1.90
CA LEU A 166 -11.43 -21.33 2.46
C LEU A 166 -12.77 -20.75 2.90
N ALA A 167 -12.83 -20.31 4.16
CA ALA A 167 -14.00 -19.63 4.69
C ALA A 167 -14.27 -18.33 3.93
N THR A 168 -15.56 -18.09 3.65
CA THR A 168 -16.07 -16.86 3.05
C THR A 168 -15.74 -15.65 3.91
N ARG A 169 -15.48 -14.51 3.27
CA ARG A 169 -15.13 -13.26 3.94
C ARG A 169 -15.98 -12.11 3.41
N LYS A 170 -16.34 -11.20 4.33
CA LYS A 170 -17.01 -9.95 3.98
C LYS A 170 -15.99 -8.95 3.47
N VAL A 171 -16.25 -8.44 2.28
CA VAL A 171 -15.48 -7.36 1.65
C VAL A 171 -16.44 -6.32 1.09
N THR A 172 -15.93 -5.14 0.74
CA THR A 172 -16.73 -4.07 0.15
C THR A 172 -16.10 -3.64 -1.15
N VAL A 173 -16.88 -3.69 -2.22
CA VAL A 173 -16.54 -3.09 -3.51
C VAL A 173 -17.17 -1.70 -3.52
N LEU A 174 -16.36 -0.66 -3.36
CA LEU A 174 -16.83 0.71 -3.27
C LEU A 174 -17.33 1.23 -4.62
N ALA A 175 -16.65 0.84 -5.70
CA ALA A 175 -17.08 1.12 -7.07
C ALA A 175 -16.58 0.02 -8.01
N LEU A 176 -17.38 -0.33 -9.00
CA LEU A 176 -17.05 -1.30 -10.05
C LEU A 176 -17.64 -0.82 -11.37
N SER A 177 -16.80 -0.74 -12.40
CA SER A 177 -17.21 -0.26 -13.72
C SER A 177 -16.37 -0.87 -14.82
N VAL A 178 -16.88 -0.88 -16.04
CA VAL A 178 -16.09 -1.12 -17.23
C VAL A 178 -15.08 0.00 -17.39
N LEU A 179 -13.81 -0.34 -17.69
CA LEU A 179 -12.77 0.66 -17.91
C LEU A 179 -12.98 1.34 -19.29
N PRO A 180 -13.24 2.66 -19.35
CA PRO A 180 -13.48 3.34 -20.61
C PRO A 180 -12.29 3.21 -21.57
N GLY A 181 -12.59 2.98 -22.85
CA GLY A 181 -11.56 2.89 -23.90
C GLY A 181 -10.73 1.60 -23.90
N ALA A 182 -10.91 0.70 -22.93
CA ALA A 182 -10.22 -0.59 -22.91
C ALA A 182 -10.76 -1.55 -23.98
N HIS A 183 -12.01 -1.38 -24.41
CA HIS A 183 -12.66 -2.17 -25.46
C HIS A 183 -12.25 -1.70 -26.87
N SER A 184 -10.99 -1.88 -27.19
CA SER A 184 -10.45 -1.72 -28.55
C SER A 184 -10.69 -2.99 -29.38
N SER A 185 -10.66 -2.88 -30.72
CA SER A 185 -10.66 -4.01 -31.65
C SER A 185 -9.48 -4.98 -31.46
N THR A 186 -8.50 -4.61 -30.64
CA THR A 186 -7.31 -5.42 -30.32
C THR A 186 -7.51 -6.41 -29.17
N LEU A 187 -8.51 -6.20 -28.30
CA LEU A 187 -8.83 -7.20 -27.28
C LEU A 187 -9.56 -8.38 -27.91
N PRO A 188 -9.29 -9.63 -27.46
CA PRO A 188 -10.11 -10.76 -27.85
C PRO A 188 -11.59 -10.50 -27.53
N ARG A 189 -12.50 -11.01 -28.38
CA ARG A 189 -13.96 -10.82 -28.24
C ARG A 189 -14.57 -11.33 -26.92
N HIS A 190 -13.78 -12.00 -26.08
CA HIS A 190 -14.19 -12.63 -24.83
C HIS A 190 -13.42 -12.06 -23.62
N GLU A 191 -12.85 -10.86 -23.76
CA GLU A 191 -12.17 -10.15 -22.68
C GLU A 191 -12.84 -8.82 -22.35
N VAL A 192 -12.94 -8.53 -21.04
CA VAL A 192 -13.46 -7.25 -20.55
C VAL A 192 -12.55 -6.71 -19.45
N THR A 193 -12.12 -5.45 -19.58
CA THR A 193 -11.34 -4.75 -18.56
C THR A 193 -12.27 -3.94 -17.67
N LEU A 194 -12.16 -4.16 -16.36
CA LEU A 194 -12.92 -3.49 -15.33
C LEU A 194 -11.99 -2.67 -14.43
N ARG A 195 -12.55 -1.62 -13.83
CA ARG A 195 -11.96 -0.88 -12.72
C ARG A 195 -12.74 -1.15 -11.45
N ALA A 196 -12.04 -1.59 -10.40
CA ALA A 196 -12.61 -1.82 -9.08
C ALA A 196 -11.91 -1.01 -8.00
N HIS A 197 -12.69 -0.22 -7.26
CA HIS A 197 -12.27 0.36 -5.98
C HIS A 197 -12.78 -0.53 -4.86
N VAL A 198 -11.87 -1.11 -4.08
CA VAL A 198 -12.20 -2.19 -3.14
C VAL A 198 -11.62 -1.93 -1.75
N SER A 199 -12.28 -2.46 -0.73
CA SER A 199 -11.76 -2.51 0.63
C SER A 199 -10.57 -3.46 0.73
N LYS A 200 -9.89 -3.43 1.88
CA LYS A 200 -8.90 -4.44 2.24
C LYS A 200 -9.46 -5.87 2.13
N GLY A 201 -8.58 -6.81 1.85
CA GLY A 201 -8.91 -8.24 1.83
C GLY A 201 -9.68 -8.74 0.60
N THR A 202 -10.03 -7.84 -0.33
CA THR A 202 -10.68 -8.22 -1.59
C THR A 202 -9.69 -8.87 -2.54
N TYR A 203 -10.05 -10.04 -3.06
CA TYR A 203 -9.28 -10.73 -4.09
C TYR A 203 -9.91 -10.45 -5.46
N ILE A 204 -9.18 -9.73 -6.32
CA ILE A 204 -9.65 -9.42 -7.69
C ILE A 204 -9.83 -10.70 -8.52
N ARG A 205 -9.00 -11.72 -8.29
CA ARG A 205 -9.14 -13.04 -8.92
C ARG A 205 -10.45 -13.73 -8.59
N SER A 206 -10.86 -13.72 -7.32
CA SER A 206 -12.16 -14.22 -6.90
C SER A 206 -13.31 -13.36 -7.45
N LEU A 207 -13.15 -12.03 -7.46
CA LEU A 207 -14.17 -11.13 -8.01
C LEU A 207 -14.44 -11.42 -9.49
N ALA A 208 -13.38 -11.64 -10.29
CA ALA A 208 -13.49 -12.01 -11.70
C ALA A 208 -14.23 -13.34 -11.90
N ARG A 209 -13.87 -14.37 -11.12
CA ARG A 209 -14.54 -15.67 -11.10
C ARG A 209 -16.03 -15.53 -10.78
N ASP A 210 -16.35 -14.78 -9.72
CA ASP A 210 -17.73 -14.66 -9.24
C ASP A 210 -18.60 -13.88 -10.24
N ILE A 211 -18.04 -12.85 -10.90
CA ILE A 211 -18.68 -12.14 -12.02
C ILE A 211 -18.96 -13.09 -13.19
N ALA A 212 -17.98 -13.92 -13.58
CA ALA A 212 -18.15 -14.88 -14.67
C ALA A 212 -19.26 -15.89 -14.36
N ARG A 213 -19.29 -16.43 -13.14
CA ARG A 213 -20.34 -17.38 -12.70
C ARG A 213 -21.73 -16.76 -12.69
N ALA A 214 -21.85 -15.49 -12.27
CA ALA A 214 -23.12 -14.76 -12.33
C ALA A 214 -23.63 -14.50 -13.77
N LEU A 215 -22.72 -14.59 -14.75
CA LEU A 215 -23.02 -14.56 -16.18
C LEU A 215 -23.12 -15.96 -16.78
N GLU A 216 -23.29 -17.01 -15.96
CA GLU A 216 -23.45 -18.40 -16.41
C GLU A 216 -22.30 -18.87 -17.32
N THR A 217 -21.09 -18.40 -17.05
CA THR A 217 -19.85 -18.81 -17.71
C THR A 217 -18.74 -18.97 -16.69
N CYS A 218 -17.54 -19.28 -17.16
CA CYS A 218 -16.32 -19.33 -16.37
C CYS A 218 -15.34 -18.26 -16.85
N GLY A 219 -14.41 -17.86 -15.98
CA GLY A 219 -13.42 -16.85 -16.33
C GLY A 219 -12.27 -16.76 -15.35
N HIS A 220 -11.18 -16.15 -15.80
CA HIS A 220 -9.98 -15.90 -15.01
C HIS A 220 -9.37 -14.54 -15.36
N VAL A 221 -8.47 -14.07 -14.50
CA VAL A 221 -7.79 -12.77 -14.69
C VAL A 221 -6.62 -12.92 -15.67
N THR A 222 -6.62 -12.14 -16.75
CA THR A 222 -5.50 -12.09 -17.72
C THR A 222 -4.59 -10.88 -17.56
N TYR A 223 -5.11 -9.82 -16.95
CA TYR A 223 -4.38 -8.60 -16.64
C TYR A 223 -4.79 -8.09 -15.27
N LEU A 224 -3.85 -7.59 -14.49
CA LEU A 224 -4.10 -7.04 -13.16
C LEU A 224 -3.09 -5.94 -12.84
N ARG A 225 -3.57 -4.71 -12.66
CA ARG A 225 -2.78 -3.57 -12.24
C ARG A 225 -3.40 -2.89 -11.04
N ARG A 226 -2.64 -2.70 -9.97
CA ARG A 226 -3.05 -1.81 -8.87
C ARG A 226 -2.68 -0.39 -9.22
N THR A 227 -3.68 0.44 -9.49
CA THR A 227 -3.47 1.85 -9.85
C THR A 227 -3.38 2.76 -8.63
N GLN A 228 -3.90 2.31 -7.48
CA GLN A 228 -3.84 3.05 -6.22
C GLN A 228 -3.84 2.13 -5.00
N ALA A 229 -3.13 2.51 -3.94
CA ALA A 229 -3.16 1.89 -2.63
C ALA A 229 -3.23 2.97 -1.54
N GLY A 230 -4.39 3.12 -0.90
CA GLY A 230 -4.64 4.23 0.03
C GLY A 230 -4.41 5.59 -0.65
N PRO A 231 -3.59 6.47 -0.06
CA PRO A 231 -3.27 7.78 -0.65
C PRO A 231 -2.25 7.72 -1.80
N PHE A 232 -1.69 6.54 -2.10
CA PHE A 232 -0.63 6.41 -3.08
C PHE A 232 -1.16 5.97 -4.44
N ALA A 233 -0.95 6.80 -5.46
CA ALA A 233 -1.38 6.56 -6.83
C ALA A 233 -0.20 6.32 -7.78
N ALA A 234 -0.51 5.87 -9.00
CA ALA A 234 0.47 5.47 -10.00
C ALA A 234 1.37 6.61 -10.51
N ASP A 235 0.91 7.86 -10.42
CA ASP A 235 1.66 9.06 -10.78
C ASP A 235 2.82 9.38 -9.82
N GLN A 236 2.73 8.92 -8.57
CA GLN A 236 3.80 9.01 -7.57
C GLN A 236 4.78 7.83 -7.65
N ALA A 237 4.48 6.82 -8.47
CA ALA A 237 5.23 5.58 -8.52
C ALA A 237 6.49 5.71 -9.38
N ILE A 238 7.59 5.13 -8.91
CA ILE A 238 8.86 5.06 -9.64
C ILE A 238 9.07 3.68 -10.25
N SER A 239 9.71 3.61 -11.41
CA SER A 239 10.08 2.35 -12.05
C SER A 239 11.29 1.70 -11.38
N LEU A 240 11.57 0.44 -11.72
CA LEU A 240 12.82 -0.21 -11.32
C LEU A 240 14.05 0.48 -11.91
N ASP A 241 13.97 1.01 -13.13
CA ASP A 241 15.09 1.70 -13.77
C ASP A 241 15.47 2.96 -12.97
N LEU A 242 14.47 3.73 -12.53
CA LEU A 242 14.69 4.90 -11.68
C LEU A 242 15.22 4.49 -10.29
N LEU A 243 14.70 3.39 -9.73
CA LEU A 243 15.23 2.82 -8.50
C LEU A 243 16.72 2.45 -8.64
N GLU A 244 17.13 1.89 -9.77
CA GLU A 244 18.54 1.58 -10.03
C GLU A 244 19.41 2.82 -10.19
N GLN A 245 18.87 3.93 -10.73
CA GLN A 245 19.57 5.21 -10.79
C GLN A 245 19.86 5.77 -9.39
N ILE A 246 18.95 5.60 -8.42
CA ILE A 246 19.22 5.94 -7.01
C ILE A 246 20.45 5.18 -6.50
N GLY A 247 20.55 3.90 -6.82
CA GLY A 247 21.71 3.07 -6.46
C GLY A 247 23.03 3.51 -7.10
N LYS A 248 22.95 4.30 -8.18
CA LYS A 248 24.09 4.90 -8.91
C LYS A 248 24.37 6.35 -8.51
N GLY A 249 23.65 6.89 -7.52
CA GLY A 249 23.88 8.23 -6.97
C GLY A 249 22.78 9.26 -7.23
N ALA A 250 21.66 8.89 -7.86
CA ALA A 250 20.51 9.78 -7.92
C ALA A 250 19.93 10.03 -6.51
N ALA A 251 19.42 11.23 -6.29
CA ALA A 251 18.91 11.69 -5.02
C ALA A 251 17.65 10.92 -4.57
N LEU A 252 17.76 10.11 -3.52
CA LEU A 252 16.63 9.37 -2.95
C LEU A 252 15.51 10.32 -2.49
N GLN A 253 15.87 11.48 -1.94
CA GLN A 253 14.92 12.45 -1.38
C GLN A 253 13.93 12.99 -2.42
N ASP A 254 14.28 12.98 -3.71
CA ASP A 254 13.42 13.45 -4.79
C ASP A 254 12.29 12.44 -5.09
N HIS A 255 12.42 11.21 -4.58
CA HIS A 255 11.49 10.11 -4.80
C HIS A 255 10.87 9.57 -3.50
N LEU A 256 11.26 10.13 -2.36
CA LEU A 256 10.83 9.68 -1.04
C LEU A 256 9.73 10.59 -0.50
N LEU A 257 8.52 10.06 -0.40
CA LEU A 257 7.41 10.76 0.24
C LEU A 257 7.60 10.78 1.77
N PRO A 258 7.18 11.85 2.45
CA PRO A 258 7.28 11.94 3.90
C PRO A 258 6.41 10.88 4.60
N LEU A 259 6.75 10.53 5.85
CA LEU A 259 6.02 9.51 6.64
C LEU A 259 4.50 9.79 6.68
N GLU A 260 4.16 11.06 6.82
CA GLU A 260 2.82 11.62 6.91
C GLU A 260 1.98 11.36 5.65
N ALA A 261 2.60 11.14 4.50
CA ALA A 261 1.89 10.83 3.26
C ALA A 261 1.02 9.55 3.39
N GLY A 262 1.42 8.62 4.27
CA GLY A 262 0.62 7.42 4.58
C GLY A 262 -0.51 7.66 5.60
N LEU A 263 -0.68 8.89 6.09
CA LEU A 263 -1.65 9.30 7.10
C LEU A 263 -2.67 10.31 6.53
N ASP A 264 -2.91 10.25 5.22
CA ASP A 264 -3.93 11.09 4.59
C ASP A 264 -5.30 10.95 5.28
N GLY A 265 -5.99 12.08 5.44
CA GLY A 265 -7.25 12.19 6.19
C GLY A 265 -7.13 12.16 7.72
N ILE A 266 -5.93 12.09 8.30
CA ILE A 266 -5.72 12.17 9.76
C ILE A 266 -5.36 13.60 10.15
N PRO A 267 -6.14 14.26 11.02
CA PRO A 267 -5.85 15.63 11.46
C PRO A 267 -4.53 15.71 12.24
N ALA A 268 -3.80 16.80 12.05
CA ALA A 268 -2.61 17.11 12.83
C ALA A 268 -2.97 17.70 14.19
N LEU A 269 -2.18 17.34 15.21
CA LEU A 269 -2.25 17.88 16.56
C LEU A 269 -0.86 18.44 16.92
N ASP A 270 -0.72 19.76 16.97
CA ASP A 270 0.54 20.38 17.39
C ASP A 270 0.64 20.38 18.92
N LEU A 271 1.66 19.70 19.42
CA LEU A 271 1.97 19.59 20.83
C LEU A 271 3.04 20.62 21.22
N ASP A 272 2.90 21.21 22.40
CA ASP A 272 4.01 21.90 23.05
C ASP A 272 5.11 20.91 23.49
N ARG A 273 6.25 21.44 23.95
CA ARG A 273 7.41 20.63 24.36
C ARG A 273 7.07 19.62 25.46
N THR A 274 6.24 20.00 26.42
CA THR A 274 5.88 19.17 27.58
C THR A 274 5.00 18.00 27.14
N HIS A 275 3.97 18.28 26.36
CA HIS A 275 3.07 17.27 25.81
C HIS A 275 3.78 16.35 24.82
N ALA A 276 4.67 16.89 23.98
CA ALA A 276 5.48 16.09 23.07
C ALA A 276 6.38 15.11 23.84
N GLN A 277 7.06 15.56 24.89
CA GLN A 277 7.89 14.69 25.74
C GLN A 277 7.06 13.62 26.44
N ALA A 278 5.88 13.97 26.94
CA ALA A 278 4.95 13.02 27.53
C ALA A 278 4.51 11.95 26.52
N ALA A 279 4.13 12.36 25.30
CA ALA A 279 3.77 11.44 24.22
C ALA A 279 4.93 10.52 23.83
N ARG A 280 6.17 11.02 23.75
CA ARG A 280 7.36 10.19 23.48
C ARG A 280 7.60 9.10 24.53
N GLN A 281 7.22 9.38 25.78
CA GLN A 281 7.29 8.44 26.90
C GLN A 281 6.06 7.54 27.00
N GLY A 282 5.11 7.65 26.06
CA GLY A 282 3.86 6.87 26.06
C GLY A 282 2.89 7.29 27.16
N ARG A 283 3.06 8.47 27.76
CA ARG A 283 2.14 8.99 28.78
C ARG A 283 0.83 9.44 28.13
N VAL A 284 -0.25 9.28 28.88
CA VAL A 284 -1.59 9.73 28.51
C VAL A 284 -1.66 11.25 28.69
N LEU A 285 -2.26 11.94 27.73
CA LEU A 285 -2.55 13.37 27.83
C LEU A 285 -4.03 13.54 28.20
N SER A 286 -4.29 14.06 29.40
CA SER A 286 -5.63 14.34 29.90
C SER A 286 -6.01 15.80 29.65
N ASP A 287 -7.31 16.11 29.74
CA ASP A 287 -7.88 17.45 29.66
C ASP A 287 -7.60 18.20 28.36
N GLN A 288 -7.36 17.44 27.28
CA GLN A 288 -7.29 18.00 25.95
C GLN A 288 -8.72 18.14 25.43
N ALA A 289 -9.14 19.35 25.07
CA ALA A 289 -10.43 19.59 24.40
C ALA A 289 -10.42 19.11 22.93
N LEU A 290 -9.94 17.88 22.72
CA LEU A 290 -9.84 17.24 21.41
C LEU A 290 -11.10 16.40 21.18
N PRO A 291 -11.71 16.49 19.97
CA PRO A 291 -12.79 15.61 19.62
C PRO A 291 -12.29 14.16 19.59
N ASP A 292 -13.23 13.22 19.77
CA ASP A 292 -12.91 11.80 19.66
C ASP A 292 -12.40 11.47 18.25
N GLY A 293 -11.30 10.74 18.17
CA GLY A 293 -10.70 10.39 16.90
C GLY A 293 -9.18 10.22 16.95
N LEU A 294 -8.61 10.01 15.76
CA LEU A 294 -7.19 9.75 15.57
C LEU A 294 -6.49 11.01 15.08
N PHE A 295 -5.33 11.32 15.66
CA PHE A 295 -4.54 12.50 15.35
C PHE A 295 -3.08 12.14 15.09
N LEU A 296 -2.46 12.87 14.17
CA LEU A 296 -1.02 12.91 14.02
C LEU A 296 -0.46 13.98 14.95
N ALA A 297 0.05 13.57 16.11
CA ALA A 297 0.75 14.46 17.02
C ALA A 297 2.10 14.89 16.45
N ARG A 298 2.36 16.20 16.45
CA ARG A 298 3.58 16.83 15.94
C ARG A 298 4.16 17.77 16.99
N HIS A 299 5.45 18.02 16.92
CA HIS A 299 6.11 19.07 17.69
C HIS A 299 7.09 19.79 16.77
N ALA A 300 6.97 21.12 16.67
CA ALA A 300 7.77 21.94 15.75
C ALA A 300 7.78 21.39 14.31
N GLY A 301 6.63 20.91 13.83
CA GLY A 301 6.48 20.34 12.49
C GLY A 301 6.97 18.90 12.33
N ILE A 302 7.56 18.28 13.34
CA ILE A 302 8.08 16.91 13.29
C ILE A 302 7.05 15.93 13.85
N PRO A 303 6.72 14.82 13.15
CA PRO A 303 5.88 13.74 13.69
C PRO A 303 6.43 13.16 14.99
N VAL A 304 5.58 13.12 16.01
CA VAL A 304 5.90 12.54 17.33
C VAL A 304 5.19 11.21 17.51
N ALA A 305 3.88 11.18 17.26
CA ALA A 305 3.07 9.99 17.47
C ALA A 305 1.76 10.03 16.68
N LEU A 306 1.18 8.87 16.49
CA LEU A 306 -0.24 8.71 16.23
C LEU A 306 -0.95 8.56 17.58
N MET A 307 -1.93 9.43 17.84
CA MET A 307 -2.66 9.47 19.11
C MET A 307 -4.16 9.31 18.88
N GLU A 308 -4.82 8.58 19.77
CA GLU A 308 -6.28 8.41 19.77
C GLU A 308 -6.86 9.14 20.98
N SER A 309 -7.78 10.07 20.71
CA SER A 309 -8.56 10.78 21.72
C SER A 309 -9.91 10.10 21.89
N ILE A 310 -10.27 9.77 23.13
CA ILE A 310 -11.60 9.28 23.51
C ILE A 310 -11.99 9.94 24.83
N GLY A 311 -13.11 10.65 24.86
CA GLY A 311 -13.63 11.30 26.06
C GLY A 311 -12.65 12.32 26.67
N GLY A 312 -11.96 13.10 25.82
CA GLY A 312 -10.99 14.12 26.25
C GLY A 312 -9.65 13.56 26.74
N THR A 313 -9.41 12.26 26.57
CA THR A 313 -8.16 11.59 26.94
C THR A 313 -7.44 11.11 25.68
N ALA A 314 -6.22 11.59 25.43
CA ALA A 314 -5.43 11.21 24.27
C ALA A 314 -4.32 10.22 24.63
N LYS A 315 -4.29 9.06 23.96
CA LYS A 315 -3.33 7.97 24.16
C LYS A 315 -2.49 7.74 22.92
N VAL A 316 -1.23 7.37 23.11
CA VAL A 316 -0.32 7.03 22.01
C VAL A 316 -0.66 5.64 21.46
N VAL A 317 -1.10 5.59 20.20
CA VAL A 317 -1.31 4.36 19.43
C VAL A 317 -0.01 3.91 18.78
N ARG A 318 0.80 4.88 18.32
CA ARG A 318 2.11 4.61 17.71
C ARG A 318 3.08 5.77 17.87
N GLY A 319 4.21 5.57 18.54
CA GLY A 319 5.27 6.57 18.61
C GLY A 319 6.22 6.51 17.41
N PHE A 320 6.67 7.67 16.95
CA PHE A 320 7.75 7.83 15.96
C PHE A 320 9.02 8.32 16.65
N THR A 321 10.16 7.86 16.15
CA THR A 321 11.48 8.21 16.69
C THR A 321 12.18 9.11 15.69
N HIS A 322 12.44 10.36 16.08
CA HIS A 322 13.23 11.29 15.28
C HIS A 322 14.69 11.25 15.76
N PRO A 323 15.69 11.41 14.88
CA PRO A 323 17.11 11.44 15.25
C PRO A 323 17.43 12.46 16.35
N LEU A 324 16.77 13.62 16.29
CA LEU A 324 16.91 14.69 17.27
C LEU A 324 16.41 14.30 18.67
N ASP A 325 15.64 13.23 18.81
CA ASP A 325 15.16 12.73 20.12
C ASP A 325 16.22 11.88 20.85
N THR A 326 17.29 11.48 20.16
CA THR A 326 18.37 10.65 20.71
C THR A 326 19.57 11.46 21.19
N ALA A 327 19.63 12.74 20.84
CA ALA A 327 20.51 13.69 21.51
C ALA A 327 19.93 13.89 22.92
N LYS A 328 20.45 13.14 23.90
CA LYS A 328 20.25 13.49 25.30
C LYS A 328 20.64 14.96 25.44
N ASP A 329 19.76 15.75 26.05
CA ASP A 329 20.12 17.04 26.62
C ASP A 329 21.20 16.75 27.69
N ASP A 330 22.48 16.70 27.29
CA ASP A 330 23.64 16.83 28.17
C ASP A 330 23.74 18.30 28.59
N ASP A 331 22.73 18.79 29.29
CA ASP A 331 22.75 20.09 29.96
C ASP A 331 22.17 19.91 31.37
N THR A 332 22.99 19.27 32.21
CA THR A 332 22.99 19.39 33.68
C THR A 332 24.43 19.38 34.16
#